data_AF-A0A4Y2KJH9-F1
#
_entry.id   AF-A0A4Y2KJH9-F1
#
_cell.length_a   1.000
_cell.length_b   1.000
_cell.length_c   1.000
_cell.angle_alpha   90.00
_cell.angle_beta   90.00
_cell.angle_gamma   90.00
#
_symmetry.space_group_name_H-M   'P 1'
#
loop_
_entity.id
_entity.type
_entity.pdbx_description
1 polymer ?
#
loop_
_entity_poly.entity_id
_entity_poly.type
_entity_poly.pdbx_seq_one_letter_code
_entity_poly.pdbx_strand_id
1 'polypeptide(L)'
;MTTQILRRNVFDVWFANAKESRTGALLSYILQEFGVPSLSEDSLKSLKVKIRSLSQKIEPKWLKSGRKGDGFLKTNSLWLGERLSFPDISTVSIETISHPGSSRRTGRPQKDFESCSNKTKTWRIKHILETSSQEEISMADEVQLRREGKRDSAAIVKELCDFSPRRGTTIKKKRGGVFQAQSKVVFLKTRC
;
A
#
# COMPACT_ATOMS: atom_id res chain seq x y z
N MET A 1 6.34 0.02 -25.36
CA MET A 1 7.04 -1.05 -26.12
C MET A 1 7.55 -2.06 -25.11
N THR A 2 7.27 -3.36 -25.25
CA THR A 2 7.69 -4.35 -24.24
C THR A 2 9.21 -4.52 -24.24
N THR A 3 9.88 -4.05 -23.20
CA THR A 3 11.32 -4.22 -23.04
C THR A 3 11.63 -5.63 -22.50
N GLN A 4 12.54 -6.34 -23.17
CA GLN A 4 12.88 -7.72 -22.88
C GLN A 4 14.38 -7.89 -22.68
N ILE A 5 14.79 -8.61 -21.64
CA ILE A 5 16.19 -8.93 -21.34
C ILE A 5 16.34 -10.45 -21.21
N LEU A 6 17.44 -11.02 -21.71
CA LEU A 6 17.75 -12.44 -21.50
C LEU A 6 18.06 -12.73 -20.04
N ARG A 7 17.54 -13.84 -19.50
CA ARG A 7 17.87 -14.27 -18.13
C ARG A 7 19.36 -14.51 -17.93
N ARG A 8 20.08 -14.91 -19.00
CA ARG A 8 21.53 -15.06 -18.99
C ARG A 8 22.24 -13.77 -18.58
N ASN A 9 21.96 -12.65 -19.24
CA ASN A 9 22.59 -11.37 -18.94
C ASN A 9 22.31 -10.94 -17.49
N VAL A 10 21.09 -11.17 -17.03
CA VAL A 10 20.71 -10.90 -15.64
C VAL A 10 21.47 -11.80 -14.66
N PHE A 11 21.67 -13.07 -15.00
CA PHE A 11 22.48 -13.98 -14.20
C PHE A 11 23.93 -13.52 -14.12
N ASP A 12 24.53 -13.07 -15.22
CA ASP A 12 25.94 -12.63 -15.24
C ASP A 12 26.17 -11.47 -14.26
N VAL A 13 25.26 -10.47 -14.27
CA VAL A 13 25.29 -9.36 -13.30
C VAL A 13 25.02 -9.84 -11.88
N TRP A 14 24.06 -10.74 -11.69
CA TRP A 14 23.76 -11.32 -10.37
C TRP A 14 24.93 -12.12 -9.80
N PHE A 15 25.67 -12.83 -10.65
CA PHE A 15 26.81 -13.67 -10.29
C PHE A 15 28.05 -12.84 -9.95
N ALA A 16 28.29 -11.76 -10.70
CA ALA A 16 29.43 -10.86 -10.47
C ALA A 16 29.32 -10.03 -9.18
N ASN A 17 28.14 -9.97 -8.55
CA ASN A 17 27.87 -9.09 -7.43
C ASN A 17 27.62 -9.84 -6.11
N ALA A 18 28.09 -9.23 -5.01
CA ALA A 18 27.83 -9.68 -3.65
C ALA A 18 26.33 -9.64 -3.32
N LYS A 19 25.89 -10.50 -2.40
CA LYS A 19 24.46 -10.71 -2.12
C LYS A 19 23.73 -9.43 -1.72
N GLU A 20 24.42 -8.57 -0.99
CA GLU A 20 23.95 -7.28 -0.47
C GLU A 20 23.78 -6.25 -1.59
N SER A 21 24.61 -6.29 -2.63
CA SER A 21 24.61 -5.33 -3.74
C SER A 21 23.84 -5.79 -4.98
N ARG A 22 23.50 -7.08 -5.11
CA ARG A 22 22.79 -7.66 -6.27
C ARG A 22 21.57 -6.88 -6.70
N THR A 23 20.72 -6.46 -5.76
CA THR A 23 19.48 -5.76 -6.11
C THR A 23 19.76 -4.39 -6.73
N GLY A 24 20.75 -3.66 -6.19
CA GLY A 24 21.18 -2.37 -6.73
C GLY A 24 21.84 -2.53 -8.09
N ALA A 25 22.81 -3.44 -8.21
CA ALA A 25 23.54 -3.69 -9.46
C ALA A 25 22.61 -4.13 -10.60
N LEU A 26 21.67 -5.02 -10.32
CA LEU A 26 20.67 -5.45 -11.30
C LEU A 26 19.74 -4.33 -11.74
N LEU A 27 19.35 -3.47 -10.80
CA LEU A 27 18.52 -2.33 -11.10
C LEU A 27 19.25 -1.34 -12.01
N SER A 28 20.49 -0.99 -11.68
CA SER A 28 21.34 -0.14 -12.52
C SER A 28 21.55 -0.72 -13.92
N TYR A 29 21.83 -2.02 -14.02
CA TYR A 29 21.99 -2.71 -15.30
C TYR A 29 20.73 -2.64 -16.16
N ILE A 30 19.56 -2.96 -15.58
CA ILE A 30 18.29 -2.97 -16.30
C ILE A 30 17.90 -1.56 -16.76
N LEU A 31 18.15 -0.53 -15.95
CA LEU A 31 17.90 0.87 -16.34
C LEU A 31 18.80 1.31 -17.50
N GLN A 32 20.08 0.94 -17.45
CA GLN A 32 21.03 1.23 -18.52
C GLN A 32 20.65 0.54 -19.82
N GLU A 33 20.29 -0.75 -19.78
CA GLU A 33 19.83 -1.52 -20.96
C GLU A 33 18.57 -0.92 -21.60
N PHE A 34 17.70 -0.31 -20.79
CA PHE A 34 16.49 0.33 -21.30
C PHE A 34 16.72 1.77 -21.75
N GLY A 35 17.91 2.34 -21.53
CA GLY A 35 18.20 3.74 -21.84
C GLY A 35 17.35 4.71 -21.00
N VAL A 36 16.84 4.27 -19.84
CA VAL A 36 15.97 5.08 -18.99
C VAL A 36 16.72 5.46 -17.71
N PRO A 37 17.11 6.74 -17.54
CA PRO A 37 17.91 7.17 -16.39
C PRO A 37 17.11 7.18 -15.07
N SER A 38 15.78 7.31 -15.13
CA SER A 38 14.92 7.33 -13.95
C SER A 38 13.52 6.78 -14.23
N LEU A 39 12.94 6.10 -13.24
CA LEU A 39 11.59 5.55 -13.29
C LEU A 39 10.68 6.25 -12.30
N SER A 40 9.37 6.22 -12.56
CA SER A 40 8.37 6.51 -11.55
C SER A 40 8.54 5.57 -10.34
N GLU A 41 8.16 6.04 -9.16
CA GLU A 41 8.34 5.30 -7.91
C GLU A 41 7.63 3.93 -7.94
N ASP A 42 6.44 3.87 -8.55
CA ASP A 42 5.66 2.64 -8.67
C ASP A 42 6.29 1.64 -9.64
N SER A 43 6.79 2.11 -10.78
CA SER A 43 7.53 1.28 -11.74
C SER A 43 8.82 0.76 -11.11
N LEU A 44 9.52 1.59 -10.33
CA LEU A 44 10.71 1.20 -9.59
C LEU A 44 10.41 0.13 -8.53
N LYS A 45 9.32 0.28 -7.78
CA LYS A 45 8.86 -0.72 -6.79
C LYS A 45 8.53 -2.05 -7.49
N SER A 46 7.75 -2.00 -8.57
CA SER A 46 7.40 -3.17 -9.37
C SER A 46 8.62 -3.90 -9.93
N LEU A 47 9.59 -3.13 -10.45
CA LEU A 47 10.85 -3.66 -10.97
C LEU A 47 11.68 -4.34 -9.86
N LYS A 48 11.82 -3.71 -8.70
CA LYS A 48 12.51 -4.31 -7.53
C LYS A 48 11.87 -5.63 -7.11
N VAL A 49 10.54 -5.72 -7.13
CA VAL A 49 9.82 -6.98 -6.82
C VAL A 49 10.14 -8.06 -7.85
N LYS A 50 10.15 -7.73 -9.15
CA LYS A 50 10.54 -8.68 -10.21
C LYS A 50 11.99 -9.15 -10.06
N ILE A 51 12.93 -8.24 -9.82
CA ILE A 51 14.35 -8.55 -9.59
C ILE A 51 14.52 -9.49 -8.39
N ARG A 52 13.82 -9.20 -7.28
CA ARG A 52 13.83 -10.06 -6.09
C ARG A 52 13.28 -11.44 -6.39
N SER A 53 12.14 -11.53 -7.08
CA SER A 53 11.53 -12.81 -7.48
C SER A 53 12.46 -13.62 -8.37
N LEU A 54 13.14 -12.98 -9.31
CA LEU A 54 14.12 -13.65 -10.17
C LEU A 54 15.33 -14.15 -9.38
N SER A 55 15.89 -13.32 -8.48
CA SER A 55 16.99 -13.72 -7.61
C SER A 55 16.64 -14.95 -6.77
N GLN A 56 15.40 -15.00 -6.26
CA GLN A 56 14.87 -16.16 -5.52
C GLN A 56 14.73 -17.41 -6.39
N LYS A 57 14.60 -17.28 -7.72
CA LYS A 57 14.60 -18.42 -8.65
C LYS A 57 16.01 -18.86 -9.03
N ILE A 58 16.96 -17.93 -9.11
CA ILE A 58 18.38 -18.21 -9.42
C ILE A 58 19.03 -18.96 -8.26
N GLU A 59 18.87 -18.50 -7.02
CA GLU A 59 19.54 -19.06 -5.83
C GLU A 59 19.35 -20.59 -5.66
N PRO A 60 18.14 -21.17 -5.70
CA PRO A 60 17.97 -22.62 -5.57
C PRO A 60 18.56 -23.39 -6.76
N LYS A 61 18.52 -22.83 -7.97
CA LYS A 61 19.16 -23.44 -9.15
C LYS A 61 20.69 -23.40 -9.02
N TRP A 62 21.23 -22.31 -8.48
CA TRP A 62 22.66 -22.11 -8.21
C TRP A 62 23.18 -23.12 -7.17
N LEU A 63 22.41 -23.33 -6.11
CA LEU A 63 22.69 -24.36 -5.11
C LEU A 63 22.69 -25.77 -5.71
N LYS A 64 21.69 -26.11 -6.53
CA LYS A 64 21.59 -27.42 -7.18
C LYS A 64 22.75 -27.70 -8.14
N SER A 65 23.33 -26.68 -8.75
CA SER A 65 24.54 -26.80 -9.59
C SER A 65 25.85 -26.86 -8.79
N GLY A 66 25.79 -26.98 -7.47
CA GLY A 66 26.98 -27.03 -6.61
C GLY A 66 27.77 -25.71 -6.60
N ARG A 67 27.10 -24.57 -6.89
CA ARG A 67 27.71 -23.23 -6.97
C ARG A 67 28.87 -23.12 -7.97
N LYS A 68 28.87 -23.92 -9.03
CA LYS A 68 29.85 -23.85 -10.12
C LYS A 68 29.24 -23.15 -11.32
N GLY A 69 29.87 -22.07 -11.80
CA GLY A 69 29.41 -21.25 -12.93
C GLY A 69 29.08 -22.08 -14.15
N ASP A 70 30.05 -22.85 -14.63
CA ASP A 70 29.90 -23.69 -15.83
C ASP A 70 28.82 -24.77 -15.65
N GLY A 71 28.75 -25.37 -14.46
CA GLY A 71 27.73 -26.36 -14.12
C GLY A 71 26.33 -25.77 -14.18
N PHE A 72 26.17 -24.56 -13.64
CA PHE A 72 24.90 -23.83 -13.68
C PHE A 72 24.48 -23.49 -15.11
N LEU A 73 25.40 -22.93 -15.91
CA LEU A 73 25.14 -22.51 -17.29
C LEU A 73 24.75 -23.71 -18.17
N LYS A 74 25.44 -24.84 -18.06
CA LYS A 74 25.12 -26.06 -18.81
C LYS A 74 23.74 -26.61 -18.42
N THR A 75 23.50 -26.76 -17.12
CA THR A 75 22.28 -27.40 -16.59
C THR A 75 21.02 -26.55 -16.79
N ASN A 76 21.16 -25.22 -16.74
CA ASN A 76 20.02 -24.29 -16.83
C ASN A 76 20.00 -23.51 -18.16
N SER A 77 20.73 -23.97 -19.18
CA SER A 77 20.86 -23.30 -20.48
C SER A 77 19.51 -22.92 -21.10
N LEU A 78 18.57 -23.87 -21.18
CA LEU A 78 17.20 -23.63 -21.67
C LEU A 78 16.49 -22.54 -20.85
N TRP A 79 16.59 -22.63 -19.52
CA TRP A 79 15.94 -21.66 -18.62
C TRP A 79 16.57 -20.26 -18.71
N LEU A 80 17.88 -20.16 -18.98
CA LEU A 80 18.61 -18.90 -19.15
C LEU A 80 18.38 -18.25 -20.52
N GLY A 81 18.02 -19.06 -21.52
CA GLY A 81 17.65 -18.58 -22.87
C GLY A 81 16.29 -17.89 -22.93
N GLU A 82 15.44 -18.08 -21.91
CA GLU A 82 14.16 -17.39 -21.84
C GLU A 82 14.32 -15.88 -21.61
N ARG A 83 13.48 -15.10 -22.30
CA ARG A 83 13.41 -13.64 -22.13
C ARG A 83 12.54 -13.27 -20.95
N LEU A 84 13.00 -12.28 -20.18
CA LEU A 84 12.24 -11.64 -19.12
C LEU A 84 11.47 -10.48 -19.71
N SER A 85 10.15 -10.49 -19.54
CA SER A 85 9.30 -9.36 -19.87
C SER A 85 9.13 -8.46 -18.65
N PHE A 86 9.50 -7.19 -18.81
CA PHE A 86 9.18 -6.13 -17.88
C PHE A 86 7.91 -5.41 -18.36
N PRO A 87 6.99 -5.04 -17.44
CA PRO A 87 5.78 -4.31 -17.86
C PRO A 87 6.24 -3.00 -18.50
N ASP A 88 5.47 -2.47 -19.46
CA ASP A 88 5.85 -1.29 -20.23
C ASP A 88 6.37 -0.21 -19.28
N ILE A 89 7.68 0.00 -19.35
CA ILE A 89 8.35 1.04 -18.60
C ILE A 89 8.22 2.26 -19.50
N SER A 90 6.98 2.66 -19.74
CA SER A 90 6.70 3.88 -20.46
C SER A 90 7.31 5.00 -19.63
N THR A 91 8.23 5.72 -20.26
CA THR A 91 8.69 7.04 -19.84
C THR A 91 7.49 7.96 -19.90
N VAL A 92 6.55 7.78 -18.97
CA VAL A 92 5.51 8.74 -18.69
C VAL A 92 6.22 9.83 -17.92
N SER A 93 6.64 10.84 -18.68
CA SER A 93 6.84 12.20 -18.19
C SER A 93 5.78 12.46 -17.13
N ILE A 94 6.25 12.95 -15.98
CA ILE A 94 5.44 13.31 -14.82
C ILE A 94 4.26 14.17 -15.30
N GLU A 95 3.08 13.58 -15.48
CA GLU A 95 1.83 14.31 -15.45
C GLU A 95 0.66 13.32 -15.36
N THR A 96 -0.23 13.67 -14.44
CA THR A 96 -1.59 13.14 -14.29
C THR A 96 -1.73 11.85 -13.47
N ILE A 97 -1.81 12.10 -12.16
CA ILE A 97 -2.65 11.40 -11.19
C ILE A 97 -3.87 10.79 -11.90
N SER A 98 -3.89 9.47 -12.08
CA SER A 98 -5.11 8.74 -12.39
C SER A 98 -5.17 7.51 -11.49
N HIS A 99 -6.35 7.38 -10.89
CA HIS A 99 -6.75 6.57 -9.74
C HIS A 99 -6.17 5.15 -9.70
N PRO A 100 -5.98 4.55 -8.50
CA PRO A 100 -5.57 3.16 -8.39
C PRO A 100 -6.66 2.25 -8.96
N GLY A 101 -6.45 1.84 -10.21
CA GLY A 101 -7.25 0.82 -10.86
C GLY A 101 -7.29 -0.43 -9.98
N SER A 102 -8.49 -0.97 -9.85
CA SER A 102 -8.83 -2.21 -9.17
C SER A 102 -7.94 -3.37 -9.68
N SER A 103 -6.77 -3.51 -9.06
CA SER A 103 -5.92 -4.68 -9.22
C SER A 103 -6.69 -5.85 -8.64
N ARG A 104 -7.13 -6.78 -9.51
CA ARG A 104 -7.60 -8.11 -9.10
C ARG A 104 -6.44 -8.82 -8.39
N ARG A 105 -6.28 -8.55 -7.09
CA ARG A 105 -5.31 -9.25 -6.25
C ARG A 105 -5.79 -10.69 -6.14
N THR A 106 -5.12 -11.60 -6.83
CA THR A 106 -5.24 -13.03 -6.57
C THR A 106 -4.82 -13.26 -5.12
N GLY A 107 -5.79 -13.61 -4.27
CA GLY A 107 -5.61 -13.75 -2.83
C GLY A 107 -6.94 -13.92 -2.11
N ARG A 108 -6.87 -14.08 -0.78
CA ARG A 108 -8.05 -14.20 0.08
C ARG A 108 -8.96 -12.98 -0.10
N PRO A 109 -10.29 -13.16 -0.30
CA PRO A 109 -11.23 -12.07 -0.39
C PRO A 109 -11.03 -11.07 0.75
N GLN A 110 -10.92 -9.79 0.42
CA GLN A 110 -10.87 -8.77 1.44
C GLN A 110 -12.23 -8.67 2.10
N LYS A 111 -12.24 -8.72 3.43
CA LYS A 111 -13.40 -8.36 4.23
C LYS A 111 -13.80 -6.90 3.97
N ASP A 112 -15.10 -6.65 4.02
CA ASP A 112 -15.66 -5.29 4.01
C ASP A 112 -15.06 -4.47 5.13
N PHE A 113 -14.89 -3.17 4.91
CA PHE A 113 -14.26 -2.27 5.88
C PHE A 113 -14.91 -2.38 7.25
N GLU A 114 -16.26 -2.40 7.30
CA GLU A 114 -17.01 -2.46 8.56
C GLU A 114 -16.74 -3.72 9.38
N SER A 115 -16.56 -4.86 8.70
CA SER A 115 -16.31 -6.17 9.32
C SER A 115 -14.84 -6.42 9.72
N CYS A 116 -13.95 -5.47 9.45
CA CYS A 116 -12.53 -5.57 9.79
C CYS A 116 -12.26 -5.22 11.27
N SER A 117 -11.16 -5.74 11.82
CA SER A 117 -10.67 -5.33 13.14
C SER A 117 -10.20 -3.88 13.13
N ASN A 118 -10.28 -3.18 14.28
CA ASN A 118 -9.84 -1.78 14.42
C ASN A 118 -8.41 -1.58 13.92
N LYS A 119 -7.49 -2.47 14.27
CA LYS A 119 -6.11 -2.47 13.76
C LYS A 119 -6.10 -2.40 12.23
N THR A 120 -6.86 -3.28 11.56
CA THR A 120 -6.93 -3.33 10.10
C THR A 120 -7.58 -2.08 9.50
N LYS A 121 -8.65 -1.55 10.13
CA LYS A 121 -9.29 -0.29 9.73
C LYS A 121 -8.26 0.85 9.75
N THR A 122 -7.48 1.01 10.83
CA THR A 122 -6.41 2.01 10.94
C THR A 122 -5.35 1.87 9.85
N TRP A 123 -4.88 0.66 9.57
CA TRP A 123 -3.92 0.42 8.48
C TRP A 123 -4.48 0.79 7.11
N ARG A 124 -5.77 0.50 6.85
CA ARG A 124 -6.41 0.83 5.57
C ARG A 124 -6.58 2.33 5.38
N ILE A 125 -6.95 3.08 6.42
CA ILE A 125 -7.14 4.54 6.33
C ILE A 125 -5.83 5.33 6.39
N LYS A 126 -4.69 4.69 6.65
CA LYS A 126 -3.39 5.35 6.82
C LYS A 126 -3.06 6.30 5.65
N HIS A 127 -3.29 5.85 4.42
CA HIS A 127 -3.05 6.67 3.23
C HIS A 127 -3.93 7.94 3.22
N ILE A 128 -5.20 7.85 3.63
CA ILE A 128 -6.11 9.00 3.71
C ILE A 128 -5.57 10.03 4.71
N LEU A 129 -5.07 9.58 5.86
CA LEU A 129 -4.46 10.45 6.87
C LEU A 129 -3.15 11.09 6.41
N GLU A 130 -2.43 10.46 5.48
CA GLU A 130 -1.18 11.00 4.92
C GLU A 130 -1.43 11.98 3.77
N THR A 131 -2.50 11.79 2.99
CA THR A 131 -2.79 12.59 1.80
C THR A 131 -3.77 13.73 2.04
N SER A 132 -4.60 13.65 3.07
CA SER A 132 -5.69 14.59 3.30
C SER A 132 -5.53 15.30 4.63
N SER A 133 -5.83 16.59 4.63
CA SER A 133 -5.89 17.42 5.84
C SER A 133 -7.10 17.05 6.71
N GLN A 134 -7.06 17.46 7.97
CA GLN A 134 -8.16 17.22 8.90
C GLN A 134 -9.44 17.94 8.43
N GLU A 135 -9.29 19.14 7.87
CA GLU A 135 -10.38 19.97 7.35
C GLU A 135 -11.07 19.28 6.16
N GLU A 136 -10.30 18.70 5.24
CA GLU A 136 -10.84 17.95 4.11
C GLU A 136 -11.60 16.70 4.55
N ILE A 137 -11.05 15.96 5.52
CA ILE A 137 -11.71 14.76 6.07
C ILE A 137 -13.03 15.13 6.74
N SER A 138 -13.04 16.19 7.55
CA SER A 138 -14.24 16.68 8.23
C SER A 138 -15.31 17.19 7.26
N MET A 139 -14.91 17.93 6.22
CA MET A 139 -15.81 18.39 5.17
C MET A 139 -16.41 17.22 4.39
N ALA A 140 -15.61 16.21 4.07
CA ALA A 140 -16.08 15.02 3.37
C ALA A 140 -17.15 14.27 4.18
N ASP A 141 -16.95 14.11 5.50
CA ASP A 141 -17.92 13.49 6.40
C ASP A 141 -19.20 14.33 6.52
N GLU A 142 -19.09 15.66 6.66
CA GLU A 142 -20.24 16.57 6.69
C GLU A 142 -21.09 16.46 5.41
N VAL A 143 -20.44 16.49 4.23
CA VAL A 143 -21.11 16.38 2.93
C VAL A 143 -21.78 15.01 2.79
N GLN A 144 -21.12 13.93 3.21
CA GLN A 144 -21.67 12.59 3.17
C GLN A 144 -22.92 12.47 4.04
N LEU A 145 -22.88 12.98 5.27
CA LEU A 145 -24.03 12.98 6.19
C LEU A 145 -25.21 13.78 5.64
N ARG A 146 -24.95 14.93 4.99
CA ARG A 146 -26.02 15.71 4.33
C ARG A 146 -26.65 14.97 3.17
N ARG A 147 -25.85 14.27 2.35
CA ARG A 147 -26.36 13.42 1.25
C ARG A 147 -27.25 12.29 1.77
N GLU A 148 -26.92 11.74 2.93
CA GLU A 148 -27.75 10.73 3.61
C GLU A 148 -28.98 11.33 4.34
N GLY A 149 -29.20 12.65 4.26
CA GLY A 149 -30.30 13.33 4.92
C GLY A 149 -30.09 13.59 6.42
N LYS A 150 -28.92 13.24 6.98
CA LYS A 150 -28.58 13.35 8.40
C LYS A 150 -28.07 14.76 8.76
N ARG A 151 -28.94 15.76 8.64
CA ARG A 151 -28.59 17.19 8.84
C ARG A 151 -28.06 17.48 10.25
N ASP A 152 -28.68 16.92 11.28
CA ASP A 152 -28.26 17.14 12.67
C ASP A 152 -26.87 16.56 12.95
N SER A 153 -26.58 15.37 12.42
CA SER A 153 -25.25 14.76 12.53
C SER A 153 -24.19 15.61 11.84
N ALA A 154 -24.48 16.12 10.64
CA ALA A 154 -23.57 17.01 9.91
C ALA A 154 -23.28 18.30 10.71
N ALA A 155 -24.30 18.89 11.34
CA ALA A 155 -24.13 20.06 12.19
C ALA A 155 -23.24 19.78 13.41
N ILE A 156 -23.38 18.60 14.04
CA ILE A 156 -22.53 18.17 15.16
C ILE A 156 -21.08 17.98 14.72
N VAL A 157 -20.83 17.33 13.57
CA VAL A 157 -19.47 17.13 13.04
C VAL A 157 -18.81 18.48 12.81
N LYS A 158 -19.51 19.39 12.12
CA LYS A 158 -19.03 20.76 11.89
C LYS A 158 -18.71 21.48 13.21
N GLU A 159 -19.61 21.42 14.19
CA GLU A 159 -19.37 22.02 15.50
C GLU A 159 -18.14 21.39 16.21
N LEU A 160 -17.95 20.08 16.14
CA LEU A 160 -16.80 19.45 16.78
C LEU A 160 -15.47 19.81 16.10
N CYS A 161 -15.47 20.12 14.81
CA CYS A 161 -14.28 20.52 14.06
C CYS A 161 -13.97 22.01 14.21
N ASP A 162 -14.98 22.88 14.23
CA ASP A 162 -14.82 24.34 14.35
C ASP A 162 -14.41 24.77 15.78
N PHE A 163 -14.72 23.96 16.80
CA PHE A 163 -14.49 24.33 18.20
C PHE A 163 -13.29 23.60 18.85
N SER A 164 -12.50 24.37 19.60
CA SER A 164 -11.34 23.89 20.39
C SER A 164 -11.66 22.65 21.26
N PRO A 165 -10.70 21.72 21.48
CA PRO A 165 -10.86 20.48 22.26
C PRO A 165 -11.50 20.62 23.65
N ARG A 166 -11.46 21.83 24.23
CA ARG A 166 -12.08 22.17 25.52
C ARG A 166 -13.62 22.08 25.50
N ARG A 167 -14.26 22.26 24.33
CA ARG A 167 -15.73 22.14 24.20
C ARG A 167 -16.18 20.69 24.17
N GLY A 168 -15.46 19.80 23.47
CA GLY A 168 -15.74 18.36 23.44
C GLY A 168 -15.70 17.71 24.82
N THR A 169 -14.72 18.08 25.66
CA THR A 169 -14.66 17.60 27.06
C THR A 169 -15.81 18.10 27.92
N THR A 170 -16.31 19.32 27.65
CA THR A 170 -17.49 19.89 28.33
C THR A 170 -18.78 19.16 27.93
N ILE A 171 -18.95 18.84 26.65
CA ILE A 171 -20.08 18.03 26.14
C ILE A 171 -20.04 16.62 26.76
N LYS A 172 -18.86 15.97 26.80
CA LYS A 172 -18.70 14.66 27.47
C LYS A 172 -19.07 14.73 28.95
N LYS A 173 -18.62 15.76 29.68
CA LYS A 173 -18.97 15.97 31.10
C LYS A 173 -20.48 16.17 31.30
N LYS A 174 -21.13 17.00 30.47
CA LYS A 174 -22.58 17.23 30.55
C LYS A 174 -23.38 15.96 30.23
N ARG A 175 -23.00 15.19 29.19
CA ARG A 175 -23.66 13.91 28.86
C ARG A 175 -23.46 12.85 29.94
N GLY A 176 -22.25 12.73 30.50
CA GLY A 176 -21.99 11.83 31.64
C GLY A 176 -22.81 12.18 32.88
N GLY A 177 -23.01 13.48 33.16
CA GLY A 177 -23.86 13.95 34.26
C GLY A 177 -25.35 13.67 34.05
N VAL A 178 -25.87 13.80 32.82
CA VAL A 178 -27.28 13.51 32.50
C VAL A 178 -27.58 12.01 32.60
N PHE A 179 -26.67 11.13 32.16
CA PHE A 179 -26.82 9.68 32.33
C PHE A 179 -26.83 9.24 33.80
N GLN A 180 -26.04 9.90 34.66
CA GLN A 180 -26.04 9.65 36.11
C GLN A 180 -27.32 10.17 36.80
N ALA A 181 -27.88 11.27 36.31
CA ALA A 181 -29.13 11.84 36.82
C ALA A 181 -30.35 10.97 36.45
N GLN A 182 -30.43 10.46 35.22
CA GLN A 182 -31.54 9.61 34.78
C GLN A 182 -31.54 8.23 35.47
N SER A 183 -30.37 7.64 35.71
CA SER A 183 -30.28 6.36 36.44
C SER A 183 -30.69 6.46 37.91
N LYS A 184 -30.50 7.62 38.57
CA LYS A 184 -31.04 7.89 39.92
C LYS A 184 -32.55 8.08 39.94
N VAL A 185 -33.13 8.75 38.93
CA VAL A 185 -34.59 8.97 38.85
C VAL A 185 -35.33 7.66 38.58
N VAL A 186 -34.77 6.75 37.78
CA VAL A 186 -35.35 5.40 37.56
C VAL A 186 -35.29 4.55 38.82
N PHE A 187 -34.21 4.62 39.61
CA PHE A 187 -34.08 3.87 40.87
C PHE A 187 -35.01 4.33 41.99
N LEU A 188 -35.41 5.59 42.00
CA LEU A 188 -36.34 6.15 42.99
C LEU A 188 -37.81 5.84 42.69
N LYS A 189 -38.15 5.46 41.45
CA LYS A 189 -39.54 5.24 41.01
C LYS A 189 -39.99 3.77 41.11
N THR A 190 -39.09 2.85 41.41
CA THR A 190 -39.35 1.41 41.59
C THR A 190 -39.38 0.97 43.06
N ARG A 191 -39.30 1.92 44.01
CA ARG A 191 -39.50 1.68 45.44
C ARG A 191 -40.75 2.43 45.94
N CYS A 192 -41.92 2.08 45.42
CA CYS A 192 -43.22 2.25 46.08
C CYS A 192 -44.06 1.03 45.74
#